data_AF-A0A7W0RBW6-F1
#
_entry.id   AF-A0A7W0RBW6-F1
#
_cell.length_a   1.000
_cell.length_b   1.000
_cell.length_c   1.000
_cell.angle_alpha   90.00
_cell.angle_beta   90.00
_cell.angle_gamma   90.00
#
_symmetry.space_group_name_H-M   'P 1'
#
loop_
_entity.id
_entity.type
_entity.pdbx_description
1 polymer ?
#
loop_
_entity_poly.entity_id
_entity_poly.type
_entity_poly.pdbx_seq_one_letter_code
_entity_poly.pdbx_strand_id
1 'polypeptide(L)' 'MVSALRPKQIAGILRFDRASRMLRGGAAPADVAFDCGYSDQAHLTREFRRYAGRTPVNFVQDVGSAAA' A
#
# COMPACT_ATOMS: atom_id res chain seq x y z
N MET A 1 -22.78 6.56 15.84
CA MET A 1 -21.64 6.17 16.70
C MET A 1 -20.45 5.92 15.78
N VAL A 2 -19.48 6.83 15.72
CA VAL A 2 -18.24 6.58 14.98
C VAL A 2 -17.48 5.54 15.78
N SER A 3 -17.48 4.28 15.32
CA SER A 3 -16.62 3.25 15.92
C SER A 3 -15.19 3.69 15.71
N ALA A 4 -14.47 3.98 16.81
CA ALA A 4 -13.06 4.32 16.75
C ALA A 4 -12.31 3.20 16.02
N LEU A 5 -11.38 3.57 15.14
CA LEU A 5 -10.59 2.60 14.40
C LEU A 5 -9.87 1.68 15.39
N ARG A 6 -10.02 0.36 15.23
CA ARG A 6 -9.30 -0.62 16.06
C ARG A 6 -7.79 -0.47 15.81
N PRO A 7 -6.92 -0.71 16.80
CA PRO A 7 -5.46 -0.60 16.64
C PRO A 7 -4.92 -1.33 15.40
N LYS A 8 -5.45 -2.52 15.09
CA LYS A 8 -5.10 -3.28 13.87
C LYS A 8 -5.44 -2.54 12.56
N GLN A 9 -6.54 -1.79 12.54
CA GLN A 9 -6.93 -0.99 11.38
C GLN A 9 -6.00 0.22 11.20
N ILE A 10 -5.65 0.89 12.32
CA ILE A 10 -4.69 2.00 12.31
C ILE A 10 -3.34 1.50 11.80
N ALA A 11 -2.83 0.39 12.33
CA ALA A 11 -1.58 -0.21 11.87
C ALA A 11 -1.61 -0.58 10.38
N GLY A 12 -2.74 -1.09 9.87
CA GLY A 12 -2.93 -1.35 8.43
C GLY A 12 -2.84 -0.08 7.58
N ILE A 13 -3.51 0.99 8.01
CA ILE A 13 -3.49 2.29 7.31
C ILE A 13 -2.07 2.88 7.28
N LEU A 14 -1.38 2.90 8.43
CA LEU A 14 -0.01 3.43 8.52
C LEU A 14 0.97 2.62 7.67
N ARG A 15 0.84 1.28 7.65
CA ARG A 15 1.63 0.41 6.79
C ARG A 15 1.38 0.70 5.31
N PHE A 16 0.10 0.81 4.93
CA PHE A 16 -0.30 1.10 3.57
C PHE A 16 0.21 2.46 3.07
N ASP A 17 0.16 3.50 3.92
CA ASP A 17 0.70 4.83 3.62
C ASP A 17 2.23 4.78 3.39
N ARG A 18 2.97 4.08 4.25
CA ARG A 18 4.42 3.87 4.05
C ARG A 18 4.71 3.12 2.75
N ALA A 19 4.01 2.03 2.48
CA ALA A 19 4.20 1.23 1.27
C ALA A 19 3.90 2.04 -0.01
N SER A 20 2.87 2.89 0.04
CA SER A 20 2.51 3.79 -1.05
C SER A 20 3.61 4.80 -1.38
N ARG A 21 4.28 5.35 -0.36
CA ARG A 21 5.41 6.27 -0.56
C ARG A 21 6.62 5.58 -1.18
N MET A 22 6.96 4.39 -0.71
CA MET A 22 8.09 3.62 -1.25
C MET A 22 7.87 3.23 -2.70
N LEU A 23 6.67 2.74 -3.05
CA LEU A 23 6.32 2.40 -4.43
C LEU A 23 6.38 3.61 -5.37
N ARG A 24 5.88 4.77 -4.92
CA ARG A 24 6.00 6.02 -5.69
C ARG A 24 7.44 6.50 -5.83
N GLY A 25 8.30 6.17 -4.87
CA GLY A 25 9.75 6.38 -4.94
C GLY A 25 10.48 5.40 -5.86
N GLY A 26 9.77 4.48 -6.53
CA GLY A 26 10.35 3.52 -7.47
C GLY A 26 10.86 2.22 -6.84
N ALA A 27 10.60 1.99 -5.55
CA ALA A 27 10.99 0.73 -4.90
C ALA A 27 10.25 -0.47 -5.51
N ALA A 28 10.93 -1.61 -5.62
CA ALA A 28 10.32 -2.82 -6.15
C ALA A 28 9.26 -3.38 -5.17
N PRO A 29 8.14 -3.96 -5.65
CA PRO A 29 7.09 -4.47 -4.79
C PRO A 29 7.53 -5.55 -3.78
N ALA A 30 8.58 -6.32 -4.10
CA ALA A 30 9.14 -7.31 -3.19
C ALA A 30 9.83 -6.66 -1.99
N ASP A 31 10.68 -5.65 -2.24
CA ASP A 31 11.37 -4.90 -1.18
C ASP A 31 10.36 -4.15 -0.31
N VAL A 32 9.35 -3.53 -0.94
CA VAL A 32 8.26 -2.86 -0.22
C VAL A 32 7.50 -3.83 0.69
N ALA A 33 7.25 -5.06 0.22
CA ALA A 33 6.58 -6.07 1.05
C ALA A 33 7.41 -6.37 2.31
N PHE A 34 8.71 -6.62 2.14
CA PHE A 34 9.64 -6.90 3.23
C PHE A 34 9.77 -5.71 4.20
N ASP A 35 10.09 -4.52 3.69
CA ASP A 35 10.40 -3.34 4.49
C ASP A 35 9.18 -2.74 5.23
N CYS A 36 7.97 -3.00 4.72
CA CYS A 36 6.72 -2.58 5.37
C CYS A 36 6.12 -3.67 6.26
N GLY A 37 6.73 -4.85 6.37
CA GLY A 37 6.26 -5.93 7.22
C GLY A 37 5.01 -6.63 6.69
N TYR A 38 4.88 -6.75 5.37
CA TYR A 38 4.00 -7.72 4.74
C TYR A 38 4.69 -9.09 4.72
N SER A 39 3.90 -10.17 4.82
CA SER A 39 4.43 -11.54 4.80
C SER A 39 5.07 -11.90 3.47
N ASP A 40 4.53 -11.33 2.39
CA ASP A 40 4.90 -11.60 1.00
C ASP A 40 4.27 -10.53 0.08
N GLN A 41 4.65 -10.57 -1.19
CA GLN A 41 4.12 -9.65 -2.20
C GLN A 41 2.61 -9.82 -2.47
N ALA A 42 2.06 -11.03 -2.27
CA ALA A 42 0.63 -11.27 -2.45
C ALA A 42 -0.19 -10.61 -1.33
N HIS A 43 0.29 -10.60 -0.10
CA HIS A 43 -0.29 -9.86 1.03
C HIS A 43 -0.26 -8.35 0.76
N LEU A 44 0.87 -7.79 0.32
CA LEU A 44 0.95 -6.40 -0.14
C LEU A 44 -0.14 -6.11 -1.19
N THR A 45 -0.27 -6.98 -2.19
CA THR A 45 -1.24 -6.83 -3.27
C THR A 45 -2.69 -6.85 -2.76
N ARG A 46 -3.03 -7.72 -1.81
CA ARG A 46 -4.36 -7.77 -1.19
C ARG A 46 -4.70 -6.48 -0.44
N GLU A 47 -3.72 -5.91 0.26
CA GLU A 47 -3.92 -4.65 0.99
C GLU A 47 -4.05 -3.45 0.04
N PHE A 48 -3.32 -3.42 -1.07
CA PHE A 48 -3.51 -2.41 -2.11
C PHE A 48 -4.90 -2.49 -2.76
N ARG A 49 -5.40 -3.70 -3.02
CA ARG A 49 -6.79 -3.87 -3.46
C ARG A 49 -7.80 -3.40 -2.42
N ARG A 50 -7.53 -3.66 -1.14
CA ARG A 50 -8.40 -3.27 -0.03
C ARG A 50 -8.48 -1.74 0.15
N TYR A 51 -7.35 -1.04 0.09
CA TYR A 51 -7.28 0.39 0.42
C TYR A 51 -7.33 1.30 -0.79
N ALA A 52 -6.80 0.88 -1.94
CA ALA A 52 -6.75 1.69 -3.17
C ALA A 52 -7.59 1.11 -4.33
N GLY A 53 -8.23 -0.05 -4.15
CA GLY A 53 -9.03 -0.69 -5.21
C GLY A 53 -8.22 -1.26 -6.37
N ARG A 54 -6.88 -1.24 -6.31
CA ARG A 54 -5.99 -1.57 -7.43
C ARG A 54 -4.72 -2.30 -6.96
N THR A 55 -3.95 -2.84 -7.89
CA THR A 55 -2.65 -3.48 -7.58
C THR A 55 -1.57 -2.44 -7.31
N PRO A 56 -0.47 -2.79 -6.63
CA PRO A 56 0.68 -1.90 -6.42
C PRO A 56 1.22 -1.30 -7.73
N VAL A 57 1.31 -2.12 -8.77
CA VAL A 57 1.77 -1.69 -10.11
C VAL A 57 0.81 -0.66 -10.70
N ASN A 58 -0.50 -0.94 -10.74
CA ASN A 58 -1.47 0.01 -11.28
C ASN A 58 -1.53 1.29 -10.43
N PHE A 59 -1.24 1.19 -9.13
CA PHE A 59 -1.19 2.34 -8.24
C PHE A 59 -0.10 3.34 -8.58
N VAL A 60 1.09 2.88 -9.00
CA VAL A 60 2.17 3.78 -9.40
C VAL A 60 1.98 4.34 -10.80
N GLN A 61 1.43 3.55 -11.74
CA GLN A 61 1.21 4.01 -13.11
C GLN A 61 0.16 5.11 -13.20
N ASP A 62 -0.91 5.04 -12.41
CA ASP A 62 -1.95 6.07 -12.40
C ASP A 62 -1.44 7.43 -11.90
N VAL A 63 -0.51 7.42 -10.92
CA VAL A 63 0.14 8.66 -10.46
C VAL A 63 1.06 9.23 -11.52
N GLY A 64 1.76 8.38 -12.27
CA GLY A 64 2.58 8.80 -13.41
C GLY A 64 1.76 9.44 -14.53
N SER A 65 0.55 8.91 -14.81
CA SER A 65 -0.37 9.45 -15.81
C SER A 65 -1.07 10.74 -15.38
N ALA A 66 -1.29 10.95 -14.08
CA ALA A 66 -1.90 12.18 -13.55
C ALA A 66 -0.91 13.35 -13.39
N ALA A 67 0.39 13.08 -13.43
CA ALA A 67 1.46 14.08 -13.34
C ALA A 67 2.06 14.46 -14.73
N ALA A 68 1.57 13.85 -15.80
CA ALA A 68 1.87 14.16 -17.20
C ALA A 68 0.76 15.04 -17.80
#